data_AF-A0A1H9UA56-F1
#
_entry.id   AF-A0A1H9UA56-F1
#
_cell.length_a   1.000
_cell.length_b   1.000
_cell.length_c   1.000
_cell.angle_alpha   90.00
_cell.angle_beta   90.00
_cell.angle_gamma   90.00
#
_symmetry.space_group_name_H-M   'P 1'
#
loop_
_entity.id
_entity.type
_entity.pdbx_description
1 polymer ?
#
loop_
_entity_poly.entity_id
_entity_poly.type
_entity_poly.pdbx_seq_one_letter_code
_entity_poly.pdbx_strand_id
1 'polypeptide(L)'
;MGANILMILSGVSLVACAIPLTYQMYQLLLLDAKSKGLEKPKLWAVIGASGGRGEGLLLYLLKRKNYSGEVLEVEQQKKYQLKKRLTILLLIQLISALFFLLGLFL
;
A
#
# COMPACT_ATOMS: atom_id res chain seq x y z
N MET A 1 -13.99 29.78 -9.42
CA MET A 1 -12.60 29.91 -8.92
C MET A 1 -12.30 28.93 -7.79
N GLY A 2 -13.18 28.76 -6.79
CA GLY A 2 -12.97 27.82 -5.68
C GLY A 2 -12.90 26.33 -6.05
N ALA A 3 -13.78 25.85 -6.94
CA ALA A 3 -13.81 24.44 -7.36
C ALA A 3 -12.48 24.00 -8.03
N ASN A 4 -11.91 24.83 -8.90
CA ASN A 4 -10.63 24.54 -9.56
C ASN A 4 -9.48 24.41 -8.55
N ILE A 5 -9.45 25.25 -7.51
CA ILE A 5 -8.41 25.19 -6.47
C ILE A 5 -8.56 23.91 -5.66
N LEU A 6 -9.78 23.53 -5.28
CA LEU A 6 -10.07 22.29 -4.57
C LEU A 6 -9.61 21.06 -5.37
N MET A 7 -9.92 21.01 -6.66
CA MET A 7 -9.50 19.93 -7.57
C MET A 7 -7.97 19.84 -7.70
N ILE A 8 -7.28 20.96 -7.84
CA ILE A 8 -5.81 20.96 -7.97
C ILE A 8 -5.17 20.44 -6.67
N LEU A 9 -5.59 20.93 -5.51
CA LEU A 9 -5.02 20.51 -4.23
C LEU A 9 -5.27 19.03 -3.94
N SER A 10 -6.50 18.56 -4.18
CA SER A 10 -6.86 17.15 -4.00
C SER A 10 -6.15 16.24 -5.02
N GLY A 11 -6.01 16.66 -6.27
CA GLY A 11 -5.26 15.96 -7.30
C GLY A 11 -3.77 15.81 -6.95
N VAL A 12 -3.13 16.87 -6.47
CA VAL A 12 -1.73 16.82 -6.02
C VAL A 12 -1.57 15.86 -4.84
N SER A 13 -2.50 15.90 -3.87
CA SER A 13 -2.50 14.97 -2.72
C SER A 13 -2.58 13.49 -3.16
N LEU A 14 -3.45 13.17 -4.12
CA LEU A 14 -3.59 11.81 -4.67
C LEU A 14 -2.29 11.29 -5.27
N VAL A 15 -1.57 12.12 -6.03
CA VAL A 15 -0.30 11.72 -6.64
C VAL A 15 0.80 11.61 -5.59
N ALA A 16 0.87 12.57 -4.65
CA ALA A 16 1.88 12.59 -3.60
C ALA A 16 1.81 11.37 -2.67
N CYS A 17 0.61 10.85 -2.41
CA CYS A 17 0.40 9.69 -1.54
C CYS A 17 0.60 8.33 -2.24
N ALA A 18 0.62 8.27 -3.58
CA ALA A 18 0.75 7.02 -4.32
C ALA A 18 2.10 6.31 -4.10
N ILE A 19 3.21 7.06 -4.16
CA ILE A 19 4.57 6.53 -3.96
C ILE A 19 4.77 5.98 -2.53
N PRO A 20 4.50 6.73 -1.45
CA PRO A 20 4.69 6.20 -0.10
C PRO A 20 3.75 5.03 0.22
N LEU A 21 2.55 4.97 -0.38
CA LEU A 21 1.62 3.87 -0.21
C LEU A 21 2.17 2.57 -0.82
N THR A 22 2.64 2.63 -2.06
CA THR A 22 3.27 1.49 -2.75
C THR A 22 4.56 1.05 -2.04
N TYR A 23 5.37 1.98 -1.55
CA TYR A 23 6.57 1.66 -0.76
C TYR A 23 6.24 0.93 0.54
N GLN A 24 5.21 1.37 1.27
CA GLN A 24 4.81 0.71 2.51
C GLN A 24 4.18 -0.67 2.29
N MET A 25 3.41 -0.83 1.21
CA MET A 25 2.95 -2.15 0.74
C MET A 25 4.15 -3.07 0.48
N TYR A 26 5.14 -2.60 -0.27
CA TYR A 26 6.37 -3.35 -0.54
C TYR A 26 7.09 -3.77 0.74
N GLN A 27 7.28 -2.87 1.70
CA GLN A 27 7.96 -3.19 2.96
C GLN A 27 7.19 -4.22 3.79
N LEU A 28 5.85 -4.12 3.80
CA LEU A 28 5.00 -5.08 4.50
C LEU A 28 5.07 -6.48 3.88
N LEU A 29 5.08 -6.57 2.55
CA LEU A 29 5.22 -7.82 1.81
C LEU A 29 6.63 -8.39 1.93
N LEU A 30 7.66 -7.54 1.94
CA LEU A 30 9.04 -7.97 2.15
C LEU A 30 9.24 -8.59 3.53
N LEU A 31 8.67 -7.96 4.57
CA LEU A 31 8.71 -8.48 5.93
C LEU A 31 7.99 -9.83 6.02
N ASP A 32 6.79 -9.92 5.44
CA ASP A 32 5.99 -11.15 5.41
C ASP A 32 6.65 -12.28 4.61
N ALA A 33 7.30 -11.96 3.50
CA ALA A 33 8.04 -12.92 2.69
C ALA A 33 9.29 -13.45 3.42
N LYS A 34 10.00 -12.56 4.13
CA LYS A 34 11.16 -12.92 4.95
C LYS A 34 10.77 -13.81 6.13
N SER A 35 9.73 -13.44 6.88
CA SER A 35 9.28 -14.21 8.05
C SER A 35 8.81 -15.62 7.66
N LYS A 36 8.31 -15.78 6.44
CA LYS A 36 7.89 -17.07 5.87
C LYS A 36 9.00 -17.84 5.14
N GLY A 37 10.22 -17.30 5.04
CA GLY A 37 11.32 -17.98 4.36
C GLY A 37 11.10 -18.17 2.84
N LEU A 38 10.37 -17.28 2.18
CA LEU A 38 10.18 -17.36 0.73
C LEU A 38 11.52 -17.21 -0.01
N GLU A 39 11.71 -18.03 -1.05
CA GLU A 39 12.85 -17.89 -1.96
C GLU A 39 12.77 -16.53 -2.69
N LYS A 40 13.84 -15.74 -2.61
CA LYS A 40 13.95 -14.39 -3.22
C LYS A 40 12.84 -13.42 -2.75
N PRO A 41 12.79 -13.08 -1.45
CA PRO A 41 11.68 -12.32 -0.86
C PRO A 41 11.49 -10.91 -1.46
N LYS A 42 12.56 -10.29 -1.96
CA LYS A 42 12.49 -8.98 -2.63
C LYS A 42 11.69 -9.03 -3.93
N LEU A 43 11.84 -10.09 -4.74
CA LEU A 43 11.12 -10.22 -6.00
C LEU A 43 9.62 -10.39 -5.75
N TRP A 44 9.26 -11.27 -4.81
CA TRP A 44 7.86 -11.48 -4.43
C TRP A 44 7.23 -10.25 -3.81
N ALA A 45 7.98 -9.47 -3.03
CA ALA A 45 7.50 -8.20 -2.49
C ALA A 45 7.24 -7.16 -3.59
N VAL A 46 8.09 -7.08 -4.61
CA VAL A 46 7.87 -6.20 -5.78
C VAL A 46 6.64 -6.65 -6.57
N ILE A 47 6.54 -7.96 -6.86
CA ILE A 47 5.39 -8.54 -7.56
C ILE A 47 4.11 -8.29 -6.75
N GLY A 48 4.14 -8.50 -5.44
CA GLY A 48 2.97 -8.31 -4.58
C GLY A 48 2.55 -6.84 -4.43
N ALA A 49 3.50 -5.91 -4.49
CA ALA A 49 3.22 -4.47 -4.46
C ALA A 49 2.88 -3.89 -5.85
N SER A 50 3.00 -4.69 -6.91
CA SER A 50 2.70 -4.28 -8.28
C SER A 50 1.29 -4.70 -8.70
N GLY A 51 0.82 -4.07 -9.78
CA GLY A 51 -0.51 -4.30 -10.36
C GLY A 51 -1.56 -3.34 -9.82
N GLY A 52 -2.12 -2.51 -10.71
CA GLY A 52 -3.14 -1.51 -10.36
C GLY A 52 -4.47 -2.09 -9.86
N ARG A 53 -4.71 -3.39 -10.07
CA ARG A 53 -5.92 -4.11 -9.66
C ARG A 53 -5.69 -5.14 -8.54
N GLY A 54 -4.48 -5.21 -7.98
CA GLY A 54 -4.14 -6.18 -6.94
C GLY A 54 -3.81 -7.59 -7.45
N GLU A 55 -3.65 -7.78 -8.77
CA GLU A 55 -3.24 -9.06 -9.38
C GLU A 55 -1.89 -9.54 -8.85
N GLY A 56 -0.93 -8.63 -8.72
CA GLY A 56 0.38 -8.93 -8.15
C GLY A 56 0.27 -9.39 -6.69
N LEU A 57 -0.58 -8.73 -5.90
CA LEU A 57 -0.89 -9.13 -4.52
C LEU A 57 -1.55 -10.51 -4.46
N LEU A 58 -2.50 -10.81 -5.36
CA LEU A 58 -3.12 -12.13 -5.45
C LEU A 58 -2.08 -13.22 -5.76
N LEU A 59 -1.20 -12.96 -6.73
CA LEU A 59 -0.10 -13.88 -7.07
C LEU A 59 0.84 -14.11 -5.88
N TYR A 60 1.17 -13.04 -5.14
CA TYR A 60 1.95 -13.12 -3.91
C TYR A 60 1.26 -14.01 -2.85
N LEU A 61 -0.05 -13.81 -2.63
CA LEU A 61 -0.82 -14.57 -1.65
C LEU A 61 -0.91 -16.07 -2.00
N LEU A 62 -1.04 -16.39 -3.28
CA LEU A 62 -1.01 -17.78 -3.76
C LEU A 62 0.35 -18.43 -3.50
N LYS A 63 1.45 -17.72 -3.80
CA LYS A 63 2.80 -18.26 -3.57
C LYS A 63 3.09 -18.51 -2.09
N ARG A 64 2.74 -17.58 -1.21
CA ARG A 64 3.08 -17.68 0.23
C ARG A 64 2.26 -18.74 0.98
N LYS A 65 1.15 -19.23 0.40
CA LYS A 65 0.25 -20.20 1.05
C LYS A 65 0.98 -21.45 1.56
N ASN A 66 2.02 -21.88 0.84
CA ASN A 66 2.77 -23.10 1.14
C ASN A 66 3.89 -22.89 2.16
N TYR A 67 4.05 -21.68 2.71
CA TYR A 67 5.13 -21.33 3.63
C TYR A 67 4.58 -21.01 5.01
N SER A 68 4.95 -21.82 6.00
CA SER A 68 4.70 -21.59 7.42
C SER A 68 5.97 -21.05 8.07
N GLY A 69 5.90 -19.85 8.62
CA GLY A 69 7.00 -19.24 9.35
C GLY A 69 6.45 -18.56 10.60
N GLU A 70 7.17 -18.69 11.70
CA GLU A 70 6.85 -18.01 12.95
C GLU A 70 7.27 -16.54 12.87
N VAL A 71 6.40 -15.64 13.34
CA VAL A 71 6.65 -14.20 13.32
C VAL A 71 7.21 -13.78 14.67
N LEU A 72 8.47 -13.34 14.68
CA LEU A 72 9.13 -12.81 15.87
C LEU A 72 8.43 -11.54 16.38
N GLU A 73 8.43 -11.32 17.70
CA GLU A 73 7.75 -10.18 18.34
C GLU A 73 8.21 -8.80 17.78
N VAL A 74 9.51 -8.65 17.51
CA VAL A 74 10.08 -7.43 16.90
C VAL A 74 9.54 -7.21 15.48
N GLU A 75 9.29 -8.28 14.73
CA GLU A 75 8.68 -8.19 13.40
C GLU A 75 7.19 -7.85 13.49
N GLN A 76 6.49 -8.30 14.54
CA GLN A 76 5.10 -7.93 14.79
C GLN A 76 4.94 -6.42 15.03
N GLN A 77 5.82 -5.81 15.83
CA GLN A 77 5.80 -4.36 16.05
C GLN A 77 6.06 -3.58 14.75
N LYS A 78 7.07 -3.97 13.96
CA LYS A 78 7.35 -3.35 12.66
C LYS A 78 6.18 -3.50 11.69
N LYS A 79 5.58 -4.69 11.64
CA LYS A 79 4.38 -4.97 10.83
C LYS A 79 3.21 -4.10 11.22
N TYR A 80 2.99 -3.90 12.52
CA TYR A 80 1.94 -3.01 13.02
C TYR A 80 2.17 -1.56 12.59
N GLN A 81 3.40 -1.04 12.72
CA GLN A 81 3.72 0.32 12.29
C GLN A 81 3.53 0.53 10.78
N LEU A 82 3.95 -0.43 9.96
CA LEU A 82 3.74 -0.41 8.51
C LEU A 82 2.25 -0.43 8.16
N LYS A 83 1.46 -1.30 8.80
CA LYS A 83 0.00 -1.34 8.61
C LYS A 83 -0.65 0.00 8.97
N LYS A 84 -0.30 0.56 10.13
CA LYS A 84 -0.87 1.83 10.61
C LYS A 84 -0.61 2.96 9.60
N ARG A 85 0.65 3.12 9.18
CA ARG A 85 1.04 4.16 8.23
C ARG A 85 0.39 3.96 6.85
N LEU A 86 0.25 2.70 6.40
CA LEU A 86 -0.43 2.36 5.16
C LEU A 86 -1.92 2.69 5.22
N THR A 87 -2.59 2.35 6.33
CA THR A 87 -3.99 2.71 6.57
C THR A 87 -4.19 4.23 6.56
N ILE A 88 -3.30 4.99 7.20
CA ILE A 88 -3.36 6.46 7.19
C ILE A 88 -3.24 7.01 5.76
N LEU A 89 -2.28 6.53 4.97
CA LEU A 89 -2.12 6.94 3.58
C LEU A 89 -3.35 6.61 2.73
N LEU A 90 -3.96 5.43 2.93
CA LEU A 90 -5.20 5.05 2.25
C LEU A 90 -6.36 5.98 2.62
N LEU A 91 -6.51 6.36 3.89
CA LEU A 91 -7.55 7.31 4.32
C LEU A 91 -7.35 8.68 3.68
N ILE A 92 -6.11 9.18 3.63
CA ILE A 92 -5.78 10.45 2.95
C ILE A 92 -6.11 10.35 1.44
N GLN A 93 -5.77 9.24 0.80
CA GLN A 93 -6.08 9.01 -0.62
C GLN A 93 -7.60 9.02 -0.87
N LEU A 94 -8.38 8.33 -0.02
CA LEU A 94 -9.84 8.27 -0.13
C LEU A 94 -10.49 9.65 0.06
N ILE A 95 -10.08 10.40 1.08
CA ILE A 95 -10.59 11.75 1.33
C ILE A 95 -10.25 12.67 0.15
N SER A 96 -9.02 12.60 -0.35
CA SER A 96 -8.59 13.39 -1.52
C SER A 96 -9.41 13.04 -2.76
N ALA A 97 -9.70 11.76 -3.00
CA ALA A 97 -10.53 11.33 -4.11
C ALA A 97 -11.97 11.87 -4.01
N LEU A 98 -12.56 11.88 -2.81
CA LEU A 98 -13.89 12.45 -2.57
C LEU A 98 -13.93 13.95 -2.88
N PHE A 99 -12.94 14.73 -2.40
CA PHE A 99 -12.86 16.16 -2.70
C PHE A 99 -12.64 16.44 -4.18
N PHE A 100 -11.82 15.61 -4.85
CA PHE A 100 -11.61 15.73 -6.29
C PHE A 100 -12.93 15.51 -7.06
N LEU A 101 -13.69 14.47 -6.71
CA LEU A 101 -14.99 14.19 -7.30
C LEU A 101 -16.00 15.30 -7.03
N LEU A 102 -16.09 15.80 -5.80
CA LEU A 102 -16.97 16.93 -5.45
C LEU A 102 -16.65 18.17 -6.29
N GLY A 103 -15.38 18.46 -6.52
CA GLY A 103 -14.94 19.57 -7.37
C GLY A 103 -15.36 19.45 -8.83
N LEU A 104 -15.67 18.25 -9.35
CA LEU A 104 -16.19 18.06 -10.71
C LEU A 104 -17.67 18.45 -10.85
N PHE A 105 -18.42 18.46 -9.74
CA PHE A 105 -19.86 18.73 -9.73
C PHE A 105 -20.22 20.14 -9.20
N LEU A 106 -19.22 20.91 -8.75
CA LEU A 106 -19.33 22.27 -8.20
C LEU A 106 -18.84 23.31 -9.21
#